data_AF-A0A942C0E7-F1
#
_entry.id   AF-A0A942C0E7-F1
#
_cell.length_a   1.000
_cell.length_b   1.000
_cell.length_c   1.000
_cell.angle_alpha   90.00
_cell.angle_beta   90.00
_cell.angle_gamma   90.00
#
_symmetry.space_group_name_H-M   'P 1'
#
loop_
_entity.id
_entity.type
_entity.pdbx_description
1 polymer ?
#
loop_
_entity_poly.entity_id
_entity_poly.type
_entity_poly.pdbx_seq_one_letter_code
_entity_poly.pdbx_strand_id
1 'polypeptide(L)'
;MPFHRLSRQPPGKTESGLRLITAKNVKMGFLQMLPLEYVNASIYESWMTRGIPQMGDVLFTTEAPLANVAQLDTDEKVVFAQRIIVLQPYQPNLDRTFLKYLLLSDVAQKRIHEKARAQRSKASRPAC
;
A
#
# COMPACT_ATOMS: atom_id res chain seq x y z
N MET A 1 22.80 -4.95 -0.47
CA MET A 1 21.70 -5.49 -1.29
C MET A 1 21.06 -4.35 -2.09
N PRO A 2 21.15 -4.32 -3.42
CA PRO A 2 20.66 -3.20 -4.22
C PRO A 2 19.13 -3.16 -4.21
N PHE A 3 18.58 -2.01 -3.82
CA PHE A 3 17.15 -1.71 -3.91
C PHE A 3 16.75 -1.66 -5.39
N HIS A 4 16.23 -2.76 -5.92
CA HIS A 4 15.55 -2.74 -7.21
C HIS A 4 14.23 -1.98 -7.02
N ARG A 5 14.26 -0.70 -7.41
CA ARG A 5 13.08 0.13 -7.56
C ARG A 5 12.18 -0.57 -8.57
N LEU A 6 10.98 -0.99 -8.16
CA LEU A 6 9.94 -1.42 -9.09
C LEU A 6 9.83 -0.37 -10.20
N SER A 7 9.79 -0.81 -11.46
CA SER A 7 9.69 0.07 -12.62
C SER A 7 8.57 1.10 -12.40
N ARG A 8 8.80 2.36 -12.81
CA ARG A 8 7.81 3.45 -12.64
C ARG A 8 6.48 3.19 -13.33
N GLN A 9 6.43 2.26 -14.29
CA GLN A 9 5.18 1.86 -14.92
C GLN A 9 4.52 0.73 -14.13
N PRO A 10 3.22 0.87 -13.79
CA PRO A 10 2.46 -0.26 -13.31
C PRO A 10 2.53 -1.39 -14.35
N PRO A 11 2.39 -2.66 -13.94
CA PRO A 11 2.40 -3.75 -14.90
C PRO A 11 1.32 -3.51 -15.95
N GLY A 12 1.59 -3.94 -17.19
CA GLY A 12 0.63 -3.80 -18.29
C GLY A 12 -0.74 -4.34 -17.86
N LYS A 13 -1.74 -3.44 -17.84
CA LYS A 13 -3.10 -3.81 -17.44
C LYS A 13 -3.69 -4.74 -18.49
N THR A 14 -4.43 -5.74 -18.01
CA THR A 14 -5.15 -6.71 -18.85
C THR A 14 -6.64 -6.66 -18.55
N GLU A 15 -7.46 -7.20 -19.44
CA GLU A 15 -8.91 -7.33 -19.23
C GLU A 15 -9.25 -8.39 -18.18
N SER A 16 -8.37 -9.38 -18.02
CA SER A 16 -8.50 -10.48 -17.05
C SER A 16 -7.14 -10.90 -16.50
N GLY A 17 -7.13 -11.57 -15.34
CA GLY A 17 -5.90 -12.04 -14.70
C GLY A 17 -5.93 -11.86 -13.19
N LEU A 18 -4.76 -11.55 -12.60
CA LEU A 18 -4.66 -11.27 -11.17
C LEU A 18 -5.14 -9.86 -10.88
N ARG A 19 -5.91 -9.72 -9.80
CA ARG A 19 -6.45 -8.44 -9.38
C ARG A 19 -5.33 -7.51 -8.92
N LEU A 20 -5.30 -6.31 -9.48
CA LEU A 20 -4.39 -5.23 -9.12
C LEU A 20 -5.07 -4.29 -8.12
N ILE A 21 -4.57 -4.28 -6.89
CA ILE A 21 -4.98 -3.33 -5.86
C ILE A 21 -4.15 -2.06 -6.03
N THR A 22 -4.82 -0.93 -6.24
CA THR A 22 -4.21 0.39 -6.39
C THR A 22 -4.58 1.32 -5.24
N ALA A 23 -3.91 2.47 -5.16
CA ALA A 23 -4.26 3.50 -4.17
C ALA A 23 -5.71 4.00 -4.29
N LYS A 24 -6.39 3.76 -5.42
CA LYS A 24 -7.83 4.07 -5.58
C LYS A 24 -8.71 3.16 -4.74
N ASN A 25 -8.30 1.89 -4.59
CA ASN A 25 -9.00 0.88 -3.82
C ASN A 25 -8.81 1.07 -2.31
N VAL A 26 -7.64 1.54 -1.86
CA VAL A 26 -7.39 1.72 -0.41
C VAL A 26 -8.09 2.99 0.09
N LYS A 27 -9.16 2.83 0.87
CA LYS A 27 -9.90 3.94 1.53
C LYS A 27 -9.65 3.95 3.03
N MET A 28 -10.07 5.01 3.70
CA MET A 28 -9.98 5.09 5.16
C MET A 28 -10.89 4.03 5.79
N GLY A 29 -10.29 2.98 6.33
CA GLY A 29 -10.93 1.91 7.08
C GLY A 29 -11.22 0.63 6.28
N PHE A 30 -11.30 0.71 4.95
CA PHE A 30 -11.77 -0.41 4.13
C PHE A 30 -11.12 -0.47 2.75
N LEU A 31 -11.08 -1.68 2.19
CA LEU A 31 -10.63 -1.91 0.82
C LEU A 31 -11.83 -1.81 -0.12
N GLN A 32 -11.83 -0.79 -0.97
CA GLN A 32 -12.88 -0.60 -1.96
C GLN A 32 -12.71 -1.57 -3.13
N MET A 33 -13.80 -2.27 -3.46
CA MET A 33 -13.82 -3.26 -4.51
C MET A 33 -13.48 -2.68 -5.89
N LEU A 34 -14.13 -1.58 -6.25
CA LEU A 34 -13.97 -0.90 -7.53
C LEU A 34 -12.89 0.21 -7.48
N PRO A 35 -12.20 0.48 -8.60
CA PRO A 35 -12.27 -0.24 -9.87
C PRO A 35 -11.63 -1.63 -9.78
N LEU A 36 -12.11 -2.55 -10.61
CA LEU A 36 -11.46 -3.84 -10.86
C LEU A 36 -10.45 -3.63 -11.99
N GLU A 37 -9.17 -3.77 -11.66
CA GLU A 37 -8.07 -3.71 -12.61
C GLU A 37 -7.30 -5.03 -12.52
N TYR A 38 -6.76 -5.50 -13.64
CA TYR A 38 -6.08 -6.79 -13.71
C TYR A 38 -4.70 -6.66 -14.36
N VAL A 39 -3.86 -7.62 -14.06
CA VAL A 39 -2.53 -7.81 -14.64
C VAL A 39 -2.32 -9.27 -15.00
N ASN A 40 -1.47 -9.54 -15.98
CA ASN A 40 -1.15 -10.90 -16.39
C ASN A 40 -0.56 -11.70 -15.20
N ALA A 41 -1.04 -12.91 -14.95
CA ALA A 41 -0.57 -13.74 -13.84
C ALA A 41 0.95 -14.05 -13.90
N SER A 42 1.54 -14.05 -15.10
CA SER A 42 2.97 -14.32 -15.30
C SER A 42 3.90 -13.31 -14.61
N ILE A 43 3.41 -12.10 -14.31
CA ILE A 43 4.24 -11.09 -13.64
C ILE A 43 4.39 -11.36 -12.15
N TYR A 44 3.54 -12.21 -11.56
CA TYR A 44 3.36 -12.27 -10.12
C TYR A 44 4.68 -12.54 -9.38
N GLU A 45 5.45 -13.53 -9.85
CA GLU A 45 6.72 -13.92 -9.21
C GLU A 45 7.80 -12.84 -9.33
N SER A 46 7.87 -12.14 -10.46
CA SER A 46 8.84 -11.06 -10.65
C SER A 46 8.42 -9.75 -9.96
N TRP A 47 7.14 -9.55 -9.69
CA TRP A 47 6.59 -8.36 -9.06
C TRP A 47 6.51 -8.47 -7.54
N MET A 48 6.01 -9.60 -7.03
CA MET A 48 5.79 -9.86 -5.60
C MET A 48 7.05 -10.44 -4.94
N THR A 49 8.16 -9.73 -5.04
CA THR A 49 9.48 -10.18 -4.57
C THR A 49 9.69 -10.07 -3.05
N ARG A 50 8.78 -9.43 -2.31
CA ARG A 50 8.92 -9.17 -0.87
C ARG A 50 7.59 -9.34 -0.14
N GLY A 51 7.49 -10.42 0.62
CA GLY A 51 6.33 -10.70 1.47
C GLY A 51 5.09 -11.03 0.64
N ILE A 52 4.57 -12.25 0.81
CA ILE A 52 3.28 -12.61 0.23
C ILE A 52 2.20 -12.04 1.16
N PRO A 53 1.26 -11.23 0.66
CA PRO A 53 0.17 -10.72 1.48
C PRO A 53 -0.69 -11.85 2.03
N GLN A 54 -1.24 -11.62 3.21
CA GLN A 54 -2.16 -12.52 3.87
C GLN A 54 -3.43 -11.75 4.21
N MET A 55 -4.57 -12.45 4.17
CA MET A 55 -5.83 -11.90 4.66
C MET A 55 -5.64 -11.31 6.06
N GLY A 56 -6.16 -10.11 6.28
CA GLY A 56 -6.02 -9.37 7.53
C GLY A 56 -4.85 -8.38 7.57
N ASP A 57 -3.94 -8.39 6.60
CA ASP A 57 -2.83 -7.44 6.51
C ASP A 57 -3.30 -5.99 6.39
N VAL A 58 -2.48 -5.06 6.88
CA VAL A 58 -2.82 -3.64 6.85
C VAL A 58 -2.19 -2.98 5.63
N LEU A 59 -3.02 -2.40 4.77
CA LEU A 59 -2.61 -1.66 3.59
C LEU A 59 -2.46 -0.18 3.93
N PHE A 60 -1.38 0.44 3.49
CA PHE A 60 -1.05 1.83 3.76
C PHE A 60 -0.61 2.57 2.49
N THR A 61 -1.18 3.74 2.20
CA THR A 61 -0.77 4.56 1.05
C THR A 61 0.23 5.66 1.44
N THR A 62 1.33 5.78 0.69
CA THR A 62 2.44 6.70 1.03
C THR A 62 2.43 8.04 0.31
N GLU A 63 1.52 8.26 -0.64
CA GLU A 63 1.51 9.46 -1.47
C GLU A 63 0.12 10.08 -1.64
N ALA A 64 -0.61 9.78 -2.72
CA ALA A 64 -1.91 10.38 -2.99
C ALA A 64 -2.93 9.25 -3.30
N PRO A 65 -3.98 9.08 -2.49
CA PRO A 65 -4.22 9.72 -1.19
C PRO A 65 -3.13 9.33 -0.17
N LEU A 66 -2.71 10.27 0.69
CA LEU A 66 -1.70 10.01 1.72
C LEU A 66 -2.38 9.37 2.93
N ALA A 67 -1.71 8.38 3.53
CA ALA A 67 -2.09 7.81 4.82
C ALA A 67 -3.46 7.14 4.86
N ASN A 68 -4.01 6.73 3.71
CA ASN A 68 -5.17 5.84 3.71
C ASN A 68 -4.73 4.49 4.29
N VAL A 69 -5.58 3.95 5.16
CA VAL A 69 -5.35 2.69 5.85
C VAL A 69 -6.54 1.78 5.62
N ALA A 70 -6.32 0.59 5.09
CA ALA A 70 -7.34 -0.43 4.92
C ALA A 70 -6.83 -1.78 5.46
N GLN A 71 -7.75 -2.71 5.67
CA GLN A 71 -7.40 -4.10 5.91
C GLN A 71 -7.63 -4.89 4.62
N LEU A 72 -6.72 -5.81 4.31
CA LEU A 72 -6.94 -6.78 3.25
C LEU A 72 -8.01 -7.77 3.72
N ASP A 73 -9.12 -7.82 3.01
CA ASP A 73 -10.32 -8.60 3.33
C ASP A 73 -10.51 -9.80 2.39
N THR A 74 -9.45 -10.21 1.70
CA THR A 74 -9.44 -11.34 0.77
C THR A 74 -8.19 -12.20 0.97
N ASP A 75 -8.33 -13.50 0.73
CA ASP A 75 -7.26 -14.50 0.65
C ASP A 75 -6.82 -14.79 -0.80
N GLU A 76 -7.44 -14.14 -1.79
CA GLU A 76 -7.07 -14.25 -3.19
C GLU A 76 -5.64 -13.77 -3.47
N LYS A 77 -4.99 -14.34 -4.49
CA LYS A 77 -3.73 -13.81 -5.02
C LYS A 77 -3.98 -12.46 -5.69
N VAL A 78 -3.53 -11.41 -5.02
CA VAL A 78 -3.61 -10.02 -5.50
C VAL A 78 -2.22 -9.44 -5.72
N VAL A 79 -2.12 -8.47 -6.62
CA VAL A 79 -0.91 -7.70 -6.88
C VAL A 79 -1.12 -6.27 -6.37
N PHE A 80 -0.13 -5.67 -5.73
CA PHE A 80 -0.20 -4.27 -5.30
C PHE A 80 0.57 -3.35 -6.24
N ALA A 81 -0.01 -2.18 -6.50
CA ALA A 81 0.71 -1.09 -7.13
C ALA A 81 1.78 -0.48 -6.19
N GLN A 82 2.80 0.16 -6.76
CA GLN A 82 3.99 0.68 -6.05
C GLN A 82 3.71 1.58 -4.82
N ARG A 83 2.58 2.29 -4.80
CA ARG A 83 2.24 3.29 -3.76
C ARG A 83 1.48 2.70 -2.57
N ILE A 84 1.42 1.38 -2.49
CA ILE A 84 0.82 0.66 -1.38
C ILE A 84 1.91 -0.10 -0.65
N ILE A 85 1.96 0.09 0.66
CA ILE A 85 2.76 -0.72 1.56
C ILE A 85 1.81 -1.70 2.24
N VAL A 86 2.21 -2.98 2.29
CA VAL A 86 1.56 -4.01 3.08
C VAL A 86 2.32 -4.12 4.40
N LEU A 87 1.61 -3.95 5.51
CA LEU A 87 2.15 -4.02 6.85
C LEU A 87 1.72 -5.36 7.48
N GLN A 88 2.72 -6.21 7.70
CA GLN A 88 2.61 -7.49 8.39
C GLN A 88 3.35 -7.37 9.74
N PRO A 89 2.63 -7.34 10.87
CA PRO A 89 3.27 -7.41 12.18
C PRO A 89 4.17 -8.64 12.29
N TYR A 90 5.45 -8.45 12.60
CA TYR A 90 6.39 -9.55 12.83
C TYR A 90 6.09 -10.27 14.15
N GLN A 91 5.65 -9.53 15.16
CA GLN A 91 5.34 -10.09 16.46
C GLN A 91 3.93 -10.68 16.46
N PRO A 92 3.77 -11.95 16.91
CA PRO A 92 2.46 -12.62 16.90
C PRO A 92 1.43 -11.93 17.82
N ASN A 93 1.89 -11.18 18.82
CA ASN A 93 1.02 -10.53 19.80
C ASN A 93 0.46 -9.18 19.32
N LEU A 94 0.92 -8.66 18.18
CA LEU A 94 0.39 -7.43 17.62
C LEU A 94 -0.73 -7.76 16.63
N ASP A 95 -1.97 -7.58 17.09
CA ASP A 95 -3.14 -7.78 16.26
C ASP A 95 -3.18 -6.80 15.08
N ARG A 96 -3.47 -7.31 13.88
CA ARG A 96 -3.48 -6.52 12.63
C ARG A 96 -4.63 -5.50 12.63
N THR A 97 -5.76 -5.85 13.25
CA THR A 97 -6.92 -4.97 13.37
C THR A 97 -6.64 -3.82 14.34
N PHE A 98 -5.95 -4.10 15.44
CA PHE A 98 -5.43 -3.05 16.34
C PHE A 98 -4.46 -2.12 15.59
N LEU A 99 -3.50 -2.65 14.83
CA LEU A 99 -2.58 -1.84 14.02
C LEU A 99 -3.34 -0.93 13.04
N LYS A 100 -4.36 -1.46 12.37
CA LYS A 100 -5.24 -0.66 11.49
C LYS A 100 -5.86 0.52 12.25
N TYR A 101 -6.52 0.26 13.38
CA TYR A 101 -7.18 1.32 14.16
C TYR A 101 -6.18 2.32 14.76
N LEU A 102 -5.00 1.85 15.18
CA LEU A 102 -3.91 2.73 15.61
C LEU A 102 -3.52 3.70 14.50
N LEU A 103 -3.34 3.21 13.27
CA LEU A 103 -2.98 4.05 12.11
C LEU A 103 -4.14 4.93 11.64
N LEU A 104 -5.39 4.52 11.84
CA LEU A 104 -6.57 5.33 11.56
C LEU A 104 -6.80 6.44 12.60
N SER A 105 -6.23 6.30 13.80
CA SER A 105 -6.44 7.28 14.88
C SER A 105 -6.01 8.69 14.48
N ASP A 106 -6.74 9.69 14.98
CA ASP A 106 -6.44 11.10 14.73
C ASP A 106 -5.01 11.47 15.11
N VAL A 107 -4.50 10.90 16.21
CA VAL A 107 -3.14 11.16 16.69
C VAL A 107 -2.11 10.66 15.67
N ALA A 108 -2.29 9.44 15.15
CA ALA A 108 -1.39 8.89 14.14
C ALA A 108 -1.50 9.65 12.82
N GLN A 109 -2.72 9.90 12.34
CA GLN A 109 -2.99 10.62 11.10
C GLN A 109 -2.39 12.04 11.13
N LYS A 110 -2.58 12.79 12.22
CA LYS A 110 -1.95 14.12 12.41
C LYS A 110 -0.43 14.04 12.31
N ARG A 111 0.20 13.12 13.06
CA ARG A 111 1.66 12.92 13.04
C ARG A 111 2.20 12.56 11.65
N ILE A 112 1.49 11.71 10.91
CA ILE A 112 1.88 11.33 9.55
C ILE A 112 1.83 12.55 8.62
N HIS A 113 0.74 13.31 8.66
CA HIS A 113 0.56 14.49 7.81
C HIS A 113 1.54 15.62 8.14
N GLU A 114 1.82 15.86 9.43
CA GLU A 114 2.83 16.83 9.88
C GLU A 114 4.21 16.49 9.33
N LYS A 115 4.64 15.23 9.48
CA LYS A 115 5.93 14.75 8.96
C LYS A 115 6.00 14.85 7.44
N ALA A 116 4.94 14.47 6.74
CA ALA A 116 4.90 14.56 5.28
C ALA A 116 5.00 16.01 4.78
N ARG A 117 4.32 16.96 5.44
CA ARG A 117 4.46 18.40 5.14
C ARG A 117 5.88 18.89 5.37
N ALA A 118 6.50 18.52 6.50
CA ALA A 118 7.86 18.91 6.83
C ALA A 118 8.90 18.36 5.83
N GLN A 119 8.70 17.17 5.26
CA GLN A 119 9.55 16.65 4.20
C GLN A 119 9.38 17.43 2.88
N ARG A 120 8.14 17.80 2.51
CA ARG A 120 7.89 18.61 1.32
C ARG A 120 8.53 20.00 1.40
N SER A 121 8.44 20.67 2.55
CA SER A 121 9.04 22.00 2.73
C SER A 121 10.57 22.00 2.75
N LYS A 122 11.20 20.88 3.17
CA LYS A 122 12.65 20.69 3.05
C LYS A 122 13.09 20.46 1.60
N ALA A 123 12.29 19.73 0.82
CA ALA A 123 12.57 19.44 -0.58
C ALA A 123 12.39 20.65 -1.53
N SER A 124 11.61 21.65 -1.12
CA SER A 124 11.37 22.88 -1.89
C SER A 124 12.37 24.00 -1.60
N ARG A 125 13.41 23.76 -0.79
CA ARG A 125 14.50 24.72 -0.61
C ARG A 125 15.41 24.65 -1.85
N PRO A 126 15.67 25.77 -2.56
CA PRO A 126 16.65 25.76 -3.63
C PRO A 126 18.00 25.34 -3.04
N ALA A 127 18.70 24.44 -3.74
CA ALA A 127 20.09 24.17 -3.44
C ALA A 127 20.84 25.49 -3.59
N CYS A 128 21.39 25.99 -2.48
CA CYS A 128 22.30 27.13 -2.49
C CYS A 128 23.69 26.65 -2.93
#